data_AF-A0A379YZ61-F1
#
_entry.id   AF-A0A379YZ61-F1
#
_cell.length_a   1.000
_cell.length_b   1.000
_cell.length_c   1.000
_cell.angle_alpha   90.00
_cell.angle_beta   90.00
_cell.angle_gamma   90.00
#
_symmetry.space_group_name_H-M   'P 1'
#
loop_
_entity.id
_entity.type
_entity.pdbx_description
1 polymer ?
#
loop_
_entity_poly.entity_id
_entity_poly.type
_entity_poly.pdbx_seq_one_letter_code
_entity_poly.pdbx_strand_id
1 'polypeptide(L)'
;MHSLIYLLLLTLPVLGVYSRYLGGNEWFLFGLPMPFAEVADRPQARMIIGWHKTLAAFGYWLIGLHAAAALFHHYIVKDNALVRMLPWLKKP
;
A
#
# COMPACT_ATOMS: atom_id res chain seq x y z
N MET A 1 -0.37 13.51 6.11
CA MET A 1 0.29 12.67 5.09
C MET A 1 0.61 11.27 5.61
N HIS A 2 1.53 11.10 6.56
CA HIS A 2 1.94 9.76 7.03
C HIS A 2 0.79 8.84 7.46
N SER A 3 -0.18 9.33 8.25
CA SER A 3 -1.34 8.51 8.66
C SER A 3 -2.17 8.00 7.49
N LEU A 4 -2.30 8.79 6.42
CA LEU A 4 -3.03 8.39 5.20
C LEU A 4 -2.26 7.31 4.44
N ILE A 5 -0.94 7.43 4.36
CA ILE A 5 -0.08 6.40 3.77
C ILE A 5 -0.20 5.09 4.58
N TYR A 6 -0.14 5.15 5.91
CA TYR A 6 -0.31 3.96 6.75
C TYR A 6 -1.68 3.30 6.57
N LEU A 7 -2.75 4.08 6.54
CA LEU A 7 -4.09 3.57 6.30
C LEU A 7 -4.18 2.86 4.94
N LEU A 8 -3.60 3.47 3.90
CA LEU A 8 -3.62 2.92 2.54
C LEU A 8 -2.78 1.64 2.44
N LEU A 9 -1.58 1.63 3.04
CA LEU A 9 -0.70 0.46 3.08
C LEU A 9 -1.27 -0.71 3.87
N LEU A 10 -2.14 -0.47 4.86
CA LEU A 10 -2.85 -1.52 5.58
C LEU A 10 -4.08 -2.00 4.81
N THR A 11 -4.84 -1.07 4.23
CA THR A 11 -6.10 -1.35 3.53
C THR A 11 -5.88 -2.16 2.25
N LEU A 12 -4.82 -1.86 1.48
CA LEU A 12 -4.54 -2.55 0.22
C LEU A 12 -4.29 -4.06 0.39
N PRO A 13 -3.39 -4.53 1.28
CA PRO A 13 -3.22 -5.96 1.57
C PRO A 13 -4.51 -6.63 2.03
N VAL A 14 -5.28 -5.97 2.90
CA VAL A 14 -6.55 -6.52 3.41
C VAL A 14 -7.53 -6.76 2.25
N LEU A 15 -7.73 -5.78 1.37
CA LEU A 15 -8.56 -5.93 0.18
C LEU A 15 -8.04 -7.04 -0.74
N GLY A 16 -6.73 -7.11 -0.96
CA GLY A 16 -6.12 -8.12 -1.83
C GLY A 16 -6.35 -9.54 -1.31
N VAL A 17 -6.02 -9.78 -0.04
CA VAL A 17 -6.22 -11.08 0.63
C VAL A 17 -7.70 -11.45 0.68
N TYR A 18 -8.58 -10.49 1.01
CA TYR A 18 -10.01 -10.74 1.07
C TYR A 18 -10.59 -11.11 -0.31
N SER A 19 -10.15 -10.44 -1.38
CA SER A 19 -10.53 -10.83 -2.75
C SER A 19 -10.02 -12.23 -3.11
N ARG A 20 -8.84 -12.64 -2.66
CA ARG A 20 -8.31 -13.99 -2.91
C ARG A 20 -9.11 -15.04 -2.18
N TYR A 21 -9.47 -14.78 -0.92
CA TYR A 21 -10.32 -15.65 -0.12
C TYR A 21 -11.68 -15.91 -0.82
N LEU A 22 -12.36 -14.85 -1.24
CA LEU A 22 -13.66 -14.96 -1.94
C LEU A 22 -13.57 -15.60 -3.33
N GLY A 23 -12.37 -15.62 -3.93
CA GLY A 23 -12.15 -16.23 -5.24
C GLY A 23 -12.33 -17.75 -5.27
N GLY A 24 -12.22 -18.41 -4.11
CA GLY A 24 -12.44 -19.85 -3.94
C GLY A 24 -11.49 -20.75 -4.74
N ASN A 25 -10.27 -20.27 -5.01
CA ASN A 25 -9.22 -21.08 -5.63
C ASN A 25 -8.03 -21.15 -4.70
N GLU A 26 -7.28 -22.24 -4.78
CA GLU A 26 -6.01 -22.39 -4.06
C GLU A 26 -5.06 -21.24 -4.40
N TRP A 27 -4.42 -20.71 -3.36
CA TRP A 27 -3.42 -19.67 -3.49
C TRP A 27 -2.39 -19.79 -2.38
N PHE A 28 -1.21 -19.26 -2.66
CA PHE A 28 -0.06 -19.35 -1.78
C PHE A 28 0.42 -17.96 -1.38
N LEU A 29 0.84 -17.83 -0.13
CA LEU A 29 1.52 -16.65 0.40
C LEU A 29 2.83 -17.12 1.03
N PHE A 30 3.97 -16.64 0.53
CA PHE A 30 5.30 -17.09 0.95
C PHE A 30 5.50 -18.62 0.88
N GLY A 31 4.89 -19.28 -0.11
CA GLY A 31 4.95 -20.73 -0.29
C GLY A 31 3.99 -21.53 0.62
N LEU A 32 3.26 -20.88 1.51
CA LEU A 32 2.26 -21.51 2.38
C LEU A 32 0.89 -21.49 1.71
N PRO A 33 0.12 -22.61 1.73
CA PRO A 33 -1.25 -22.63 1.26
C PRO A 33 -2.11 -21.76 2.17
N MET A 34 -2.93 -20.91 1.57
CA MET A 34 -3.78 -19.96 2.29
C MET A 34 -5.25 -20.37 2.26
N PRO A 35 -6.04 -19.98 3.27
CA PRO A 35 -7.47 -20.26 3.28
C PRO A 35 -8.19 -19.59 2.11
N PHE A 36 -9.20 -20.27 1.59
CA PHE A 36 -10.11 -19.78 0.57
C PHE A 36 -11.53 -20.24 0.90
N ALA A 37 -12.54 -19.53 0.39
CA ALA A 37 -13.93 -19.90 0.59
C ALA A 37 -14.25 -21.19 -0.18
N GLU A 38 -14.96 -22.12 0.47
CA GLU A 38 -15.44 -23.36 -0.17
C GLU A 38 -16.38 -23.08 -1.35
N VAL A 39 -17.25 -22.07 -1.19
CA VAL A 39 -18.10 -21.54 -2.25
C VAL A 39 -17.62 -20.15 -2.64
N ALA A 40 -17.27 -19.96 -3.91
CA ALA A 40 -16.72 -18.71 -4.40
C ALA A 40 -17.80 -17.63 -4.62
N ASP A 41 -17.59 -16.43 -4.05
CA ASP A 41 -18.33 -15.21 -4.42
C ASP A 41 -17.49 -14.38 -5.39
N ARG A 42 -17.49 -14.81 -6.65
CA ARG A 42 -16.70 -14.16 -7.72
C ARG A 42 -17.16 -12.73 -8.02
N PRO A 43 -18.47 -12.39 -8.02
CA PRO A 43 -18.92 -11.01 -8.14
C PRO A 43 -18.33 -10.09 -7.07
N GLN A 44 -18.40 -10.49 -5.79
CA GLN A 44 -17.85 -9.68 -4.71
C GLN A 44 -16.32 -9.61 -4.78
N ALA A 45 -15.64 -10.72 -5.08
CA ALA A 45 -14.18 -10.73 -5.28
C ALA A 45 -13.75 -9.71 -6.35
N ARG A 46 -14.46 -9.65 -7.49
CA ARG A 46 -14.19 -8.67 -8.56
C ARG A 46 -14.41 -7.22 -8.10
N MET A 47 -15.44 -6.97 -7.31
CA MET A 47 -15.69 -5.63 -6.76
C MET A 47 -14.55 -5.22 -5.81
N ILE A 48 -14.15 -6.10 -4.90
CA ILE A 48 -13.08 -5.84 -3.92
C ILE A 48 -11.74 -5.58 -4.61
N ILE A 49 -11.35 -6.41 -5.59
CA ILE A 49 -10.10 -6.17 -6.33
C ILE A 49 -10.19 -4.91 -7.22
N GLY A 50 -11.38 -4.53 -7.66
CA GLY A 50 -11.63 -3.25 -8.31
C GLY A 50 -11.25 -2.07 -7.40
N TRP A 51 -11.75 -2.07 -6.16
CA TRP A 51 -11.37 -1.08 -5.15
C TRP A 51 -9.87 -1.10 -4.83
N HIS A 52 -9.28 -2.30 -4.70
CA HIS A 52 -7.84 -2.43 -4.51
C HIS A 52 -7.05 -1.74 -5.62
N LYS A 53 -7.41 -1.94 -6.89
CA LYS A 53 -6.74 -1.29 -8.04
C LYS A 53 -6.88 0.22 -7.99
N THR A 54 -8.09 0.74 -7.72
CA THR A 54 -8.35 2.18 -7.62
C THR A 54 -7.54 2.82 -6.50
N LEU A 55 -7.54 2.21 -5.31
CA LEU A 55 -6.77 2.69 -4.17
C LEU A 55 -5.25 2.57 -4.40
N ALA A 56 -4.79 1.54 -5.11
CA ALA A 56 -3.38 1.39 -5.46
C ALA A 56 -2.92 2.51 -6.40
N ALA A 57 -3.73 2.84 -7.42
CA ALA A 57 -3.45 3.96 -8.32
C ALA A 57 -3.39 5.30 -7.57
N PHE A 58 -4.33 5.54 -6.66
CA PHE A 58 -4.29 6.70 -5.77
C PHE A 58 -3.05 6.69 -4.85
N GLY A 59 -2.66 5.53 -4.36
CA GLY A 59 -1.46 5.34 -3.55
C GLY A 59 -0.18 5.77 -4.26
N TYR A 60 -0.03 5.49 -5.56
CA TYR A 60 1.13 5.97 -6.34
C TYR A 60 1.23 7.49 -6.35
N TRP A 61 0.11 8.19 -6.58
CA TRP A 61 0.08 9.65 -6.51
C TRP A 61 0.44 10.17 -5.13
N LEU A 62 -0.08 9.55 -4.07
CA LEU A 62 0.17 9.96 -2.70
C LEU A 62 1.64 9.80 -2.31
N ILE A 63 2.25 8.66 -2.63
CA ILE A 63 3.67 8.38 -2.39
C ILE A 63 4.53 9.33 -3.22
N GLY A 64 4.17 9.55 -4.50
CA GLY A 64 4.87 10.50 -5.37
C GLY A 64 4.88 11.92 -4.81
N LEU A 65 3.72 12.42 -4.37
CA LEU A 65 3.61 13.73 -3.71
C LEU A 65 4.39 13.78 -2.39
N HIS A 66 4.37 12.72 -1.60
CA HIS A 66 5.14 12.63 -0.36
C HIS A 66 6.65 12.70 -0.61
N ALA A 67 7.15 11.95 -1.58
CA ALA A 67 8.55 11.98 -1.98
C ALA A 67 8.93 13.35 -2.56
N ALA A 68 8.10 13.92 -3.44
CA ALA A 68 8.32 15.24 -4.03
C ALA A 68 8.38 16.33 -2.94
N ALA A 69 7.49 16.27 -1.94
CA ALA A 69 7.54 17.16 -0.79
C ALA A 69 8.84 17.00 0.00
N ALA A 70 9.28 15.77 0.27
CA ALA A 70 10.55 15.53 0.96
C ALA A 70 11.75 16.11 0.20
N LEU A 71 11.77 15.99 -1.14
CA LEU A 71 12.81 16.60 -1.99
C LEU A 71 12.71 18.12 -2.02
N PHE A 72 11.51 18.68 -2.13
CA PHE A 72 11.28 20.13 -2.06
C PHE A 72 11.79 20.72 -0.75
N HIS A 73 11.44 20.08 0.37
CA HIS A 73 11.91 20.45 1.70
C HIS A 73 13.44 20.36 1.82
N HIS A 74 14.05 19.34 1.22
CA HIS A 74 15.49 19.17 1.27
C HIS A 74 16.28 20.15 0.39
N TYR A 75 15.87 20.35 -0.87
CA TYR A 75 16.64 21.14 -1.83
C TYR A 75 16.29 22.63 -1.84
N ILE A 76 15.02 22.98 -1.62
CA ILE A 76 14.53 24.35 -1.72
C ILE A 76 14.40 24.97 -0.34
N VAL A 77 13.63 24.34 0.56
CA VAL A 77 13.46 24.84 1.94
C VAL A 77 14.74 24.64 2.76
N LYS A 78 15.56 23.65 2.38
CA LYS A 78 16.81 23.26 3.05
C LYS A 78 16.62 22.90 4.52
N ASP A 79 15.52 22.21 4.82
CA ASP A 79 15.30 21.66 6.15
C ASP A 79 15.82 20.22 6.28
N ASN A 80 15.72 19.70 7.51
CA ASN A 80 16.19 18.36 7.84
C ASN A 80 15.10 17.28 7.71
N ALA A 81 13.97 17.53 7.04
CA ALA A 81 12.85 16.58 6.97
C ALA A 81 13.27 15.25 6.33
N LEU A 82 13.98 15.31 5.19
CA LEU A 82 14.50 14.11 4.51
C LEU A 82 15.63 13.45 5.30
N VAL A 83 16.55 14.25 5.85
CA VAL A 83 17.71 13.76 6.64
C VAL A 83 17.26 12.93 7.84
N ARG A 84 16.14 13.30 8.48
CA ARG A 84 15.57 12.54 9.61
C ARG A 84 15.07 11.14 9.24
N MET A 85 14.90 10.84 7.95
CA MET A 85 14.50 9.53 7.45
C MET A 85 15.69 8.68 6.96
N LEU A 86 16.89 9.27 6.84
CA LEU A 86 18.07 8.60 6.31
C LEU A 86 18.89 7.97 7.45
N PRO A 87 19.18 6.67 7.39
CA PRO A 87 19.83 5.99 8.52
C PRO A 87 21.34 6.30 8.66
N TRP A 88 21.99 6.80 7.59
CA TRP A 88 23.43 7.07 7.57
C TRP A 88 23.80 8.56 7.67
N LEU A 89 22.83 9.46 7.55
CA LEU A 89 23.07 10.90 7.67
C LEU A 89 22.68 11.37 9.06
N LYS A 90 23.68 11.50 9.95
CA LYS A 90 23.50 12.19 11.23
C LYS A 90 23.34 13.69 10.95
N LYS A 91 22.38 14.33 11.62
CA LYS A 91 22.26 15.78 11.66
C LYS A 91 23.64 16.40 12.00
N PRO A 92 24.08 17.47 11.31
CA PRO A 92 24.99 18.42 11.92
C PRO A 92 24.31 19.12 13.11
#